data_AF-A0A7T7FE31-F1
#
_entry.id   AF-A0A7T7FE31-F1
#
_cell.length_a   1.000
_cell.length_b   1.000
_cell.length_c   1.000
_cell.angle_alpha   90.00
_cell.angle_beta   90.00
_cell.angle_gamma   90.00
#
_symmetry.space_group_name_H-M   'P 1'
#
loop_
_entity.id
_entity.type
_entity.pdbx_description
1 polymer ?
#
loop_
_entity_poly.entity_id
_entity_poly.type
_entity_poly.pdbx_seq_one_letter_code
_entity_poly.pdbx_strand_id
1 'polypeptide(L)' 'TTPCCSFDKLLELGPICNKENIWMHIDAAYAGSAFICPEFRHLLNGVEFADSFNFNPHKWLLVNFDCSAMWVKKRSDLIG' A
#
# COMPACT_ATOMS: atom_id res chain seq x y z
N THR A 1 -9.45 2.20 -5.22
CA THR A 1 -10.20 3.33 -4.62
C THR A 1 -11.58 2.86 -4.19
N THR A 2 -12.23 3.56 -3.25
CA THR A 2 -13.52 3.13 -2.68
C THR A 2 -14.68 2.99 -3.70
N PRO A 3 -14.91 3.93 -4.63
CA PRO A 3 -16.13 3.89 -5.45
C PRO A 3 -16.14 2.78 -6.51
N CYS A 4 -14.99 2.50 -7.12
CA CYS A 4 -14.89 1.62 -8.28
C CYS A 4 -13.73 0.61 -8.23
N CYS A 5 -13.03 0.52 -7.09
CA CYS A 5 -11.87 -0.37 -6.92
C CYS A 5 -10.76 -0.13 -7.96
N SER A 6 -10.54 1.12 -8.40
CA SER A 6 -9.42 1.44 -9.29
C SER A 6 -8.06 1.38 -8.57
N PHE A 7 -6.98 1.16 -9.33
CA PHE A 7 -5.60 1.09 -8.83
C PHE A 7 -4.77 2.20 -9.46
N ASP A 8 -3.99 2.91 -8.66
CA ASP A 8 -3.03 3.89 -9.15
C ASP A 8 -1.79 3.20 -9.72
N LYS A 9 -1.14 3.84 -10.69
CA LYS A 9 0.02 3.27 -11.38
C LYS A 9 1.31 3.51 -10.61
N LEU A 10 1.60 2.64 -9.65
CA LEU A 10 2.76 2.79 -8.75
C LEU A 10 4.10 2.82 -9.51
N LEU A 11 4.23 2.05 -10.59
CA LEU A 11 5.43 2.07 -11.44
C LEU A 11 5.66 3.41 -12.15
N GLU A 12 4.61 4.21 -12.39
CA GLU A 12 4.72 5.57 -12.95
C GLU A 12 4.96 6.60 -11.84
N LEU A 13 4.27 6.47 -10.70
CA LEU A 13 4.37 7.42 -9.58
C LEU A 13 5.66 7.29 -8.78
N GLY A 14 6.11 6.07 -8.51
CA GLY A 14 7.25 5.80 -7.63
C GLY A 14 8.57 6.47 -8.04
N PRO A 15 8.98 6.39 -9.32
CA PRO A 15 10.16 7.11 -9.80
C PRO A 15 10.05 8.63 -9.64
N ILE A 16 8.85 9.20 -9.80
CA ILE A 16 8.60 10.64 -9.61
C ILE A 16 8.77 11.00 -8.14
N CYS A 17 8.11 10.26 -7.22
CA CYS A 17 8.23 10.49 -5.79
C CYS A 17 9.69 10.43 -5.32
N ASN A 18 10.44 9.43 -5.75
CA ASN A 18 11.87 9.31 -5.43
C ASN A 18 12.69 10.49 -5.97
N LYS A 19 12.46 10.87 -7.23
CA LYS A 19 13.19 11.98 -7.88
C LYS A 19 12.95 13.31 -7.18
N GLU A 20 11.72 13.56 -6.76
CA GLU A 20 11.32 14.81 -6.11
C GLU A 20 11.44 14.76 -4.58
N ASN A 21 11.99 13.67 -4.02
CA ASN A 21 12.12 13.45 -2.59
C ASN A 21 10.78 13.61 -1.83
N ILE A 22 9.71 13.05 -2.39
CA ILE A 22 8.35 13.06 -1.85
C ILE A 22 8.06 11.69 -1.23
N TRP A 23 7.51 11.71 -0.01
CA TRP A 23 7.03 10.51 0.65
C TRP A 23 5.92 9.82 -0.15
N MET A 24 6.12 8.55 -0.51
CA MET A 24 5.11 7.76 -1.20
C MET A 24 4.39 6.82 -0.22
N HIS A 25 3.14 7.14 0.11
CA HIS A 25 2.26 6.26 0.86
C HIS A 25 1.31 5.49 -0.06
N ILE A 26 1.23 4.17 0.10
CA ILE A 26 0.23 3.33 -0.57
C ILE A 26 -0.90 3.00 0.41
N ASP A 27 -2.10 3.52 0.12
CA ASP A 27 -3.35 3.08 0.73
C ASP A 27 -3.95 1.93 -0.06
N ALA A 28 -3.82 0.72 0.48
CA ALA A 28 -4.44 -0.49 -0.01
C ALA A 28 -5.53 -1.01 0.96
N ALA A 29 -6.20 -0.14 1.73
CA ALA A 29 -7.11 -0.54 2.80
C ALA A 29 -8.08 -1.68 2.41
N TYR A 30 -8.72 -1.59 1.25
CA TYR A 30 -9.61 -2.65 0.75
C TYR A 30 -8.85 -3.72 -0.05
N ALA A 31 -8.17 -3.32 -1.12
CA ALA A 31 -7.59 -4.25 -2.10
C ALA A 31 -6.32 -4.98 -1.60
N GLY A 32 -5.69 -4.52 -0.51
CA GLY A 32 -4.46 -5.10 0.01
C GLY A 32 -4.60 -6.57 0.41
N SER A 33 -5.80 -6.98 0.84
CA SER A 33 -6.09 -8.38 1.15
C SER A 33 -5.97 -9.29 -0.07
N ALA A 34 -6.29 -8.80 -1.28
CA ALA A 34 -6.21 -9.59 -2.51
C ALA A 34 -4.77 -9.94 -2.90
N PHE A 35 -3.76 -9.22 -2.40
CA PHE A 35 -2.37 -9.43 -2.77
C PHE A 35 -1.73 -10.67 -2.13
N ILE A 36 -2.44 -11.38 -1.26
CA ILE A 36 -2.04 -12.74 -0.84
C ILE A 36 -2.21 -13.74 -1.99
N CYS A 37 -3.09 -13.45 -2.95
CA CYS A 37 -3.33 -14.29 -4.12
C CYS A 37 -2.34 -13.92 -5.23
N PRO A 38 -1.56 -14.88 -5.76
CA PRO A 38 -0.56 -14.60 -6.80
C PRO A 38 -1.11 -13.91 -8.05
N GLU A 39 -2.34 -14.25 -8.46
CA GLU A 39 -3.01 -13.71 -9.64
C GLU A 39 -3.31 -12.22 -9.54
N PHE A 40 -3.44 -11.65 -8.33
CA PHE A 40 -3.68 -10.22 -8.13
C PHE A 40 -2.43 -9.45 -7.71
N ARG A 41 -1.33 -10.13 -7.37
CA ARG A 41 -0.13 -9.50 -6.81
C ARG A 41 0.51 -8.45 -7.73
N HIS A 42 0.32 -8.59 -9.04
CA HIS A 42 0.83 -7.68 -10.06
C HIS A 42 0.24 -6.26 -9.97
N LEU A 43 -0.95 -6.10 -9.39
CA LEU A 43 -1.59 -4.79 -9.16
C LEU A 43 -0.85 -3.95 -8.11
N LEU A 44 0.04 -4.57 -7.33
CA LEU A 44 0.92 -3.94 -6.35
C LEU A 44 2.39 -3.84 -6.85
N ASN A 45 2.65 -4.05 -8.14
CA ASN A 45 3.98 -3.81 -8.70
C ASN A 45 4.38 -2.33 -8.55
N GLY A 46 5.57 -2.03 -8.05
CA GLY A 46 6.00 -0.67 -7.69
C GLY A 46 5.89 -0.35 -6.19
N VAL A 47 5.44 -1.29 -5.36
CA VAL A 47 5.41 -1.12 -3.88
C VAL A 47 6.79 -0.86 -3.28
N GLU A 48 7.86 -1.29 -3.94
CA GLU A 48 9.25 -1.05 -3.55
C GLU A 48 9.60 0.45 -3.51
N PHE A 49 8.88 1.28 -4.27
CA PHE A 49 9.03 2.74 -4.22
C PHE A 49 8.41 3.32 -2.94
N ALA A 50 7.37 2.70 -2.38
CA ALA A 50 6.63 3.25 -1.25
C ALA A 50 7.46 3.32 0.04
N ASP A 51 7.33 4.42 0.76
CA ASP A 51 7.94 4.62 2.08
C ASP A 51 7.05 4.06 3.19
N SER A 52 5.73 4.03 2.95
CA SER A 52 4.79 3.30 3.77
C SER A 52 3.69 2.61 2.95
N PHE A 53 3.26 1.46 3.45
CA PHE A 53 2.17 0.65 2.89
C PHE A 53 1.19 0.32 4.00
N ASN A 54 -0.11 0.53 3.75
CA ASN A 54 -1.17 0.15 4.67
C ASN A 54 -2.21 -0.70 3.94
N PHE A 55 -2.72 -1.73 4.60
CA PHE A 55 -4.02 -2.31 4.25
C PHE A 55 -4.82 -2.66 5.50
N ASN A 56 -6.12 -2.93 5.34
CA ASN A 56 -6.99 -3.23 6.47
C ASN A 56 -7.41 -4.69 6.41
N PRO A 57 -6.77 -5.58 7.20
CA PRO A 57 -7.27 -6.93 7.40
C PRO A 57 -8.75 -6.97 7.80
N HIS A 58 -9.23 -5.94 8.51
CA HIS A 58 -10.64 -5.83 8.90
C HIS A 58 -11.63 -5.53 7.79
N LYS A 59 -11.17 -5.25 6.57
CA LYS A 59 -12.07 -5.07 5.42
C LYS A 59 -12.33 -6.39 4.70
N TRP A 60 -11.27 -7.07 4.27
CA TRP A 60 -11.41 -8.20 3.36
C TRP A 60 -10.43 -9.36 3.65
N LEU A 61 -9.97 -9.47 4.89
CA LEU A 61 -9.14 -10.59 5.37
C LEU A 61 -9.67 -11.25 6.66
N LEU A 62 -10.95 -11.04 6.98
CA LEU A 62 -11.67 -11.72 8.08
C LEU A 62 -11.09 -11.50 9.50
N VAL A 63 -10.26 -10.47 9.69
CA VAL A 63 -9.90 -10.00 11.04
C VAL A 63 -11.02 -9.08 11.50
N ASN A 64 -11.51 -9.21 12.73
CA ASN A 64 -12.54 -8.28 13.21
C ASN A 64 -11.99 -6.85 13.25
N PHE A 65 -12.89 -5.88 13.10
CA PHE A 65 -12.59 -4.49 13.49
C PHE A 65 -12.05 -4.48 14.94
N ASP A 66 -10.99 -3.75 15.29
CA ASP A 66 -10.37 -2.58 14.65
C ASP A 66 -8.89 -2.84 14.23
N CYS A 67 -8.68 -3.45 13.06
CA CYS A 67 -7.35 -3.89 12.58
C CYS A 67 -6.97 -3.27 11.22
N SER A 68 -6.07 -2.27 11.28
CA SER A 68 -5.31 -1.76 10.14
C SER A 68 -3.84 -2.11 10.33
N ALA A 69 -3.20 -2.63 9.28
CA ALA A 69 -1.81 -3.05 9.31
C ALA A 69 -0.97 -2.13 8.43
N MET A 70 0.06 -1.52 9.02
CA MET A 70 0.95 -0.57 8.36
C MET A 70 2.40 -1.04 8.46
N TRP A 71 3.11 -0.95 7.34
CA TRP A 71 4.55 -1.13 7.25
C TRP A 71 5.20 0.18 6.84
N VAL A 72 6.39 0.43 7.37
CA VAL A 72 7.29 1.51 6.92
C VAL A 72 8.61 0.93 6.47
N LYS A 73 9.18 1.50 5.42
CA LYS A 73 10.47 1.07 4.86
C LYS A 73 11.62 1.31 5.85
N LYS A 74 11.59 2.44 6.56
CA LYS A 74 12.58 2.83 7.56
C LYS A 74 11.86 3.19 8.86
N ARG A 75 12.10 2.40 9.92
CA ARG A 75 11.51 2.67 11.24
C ARG A 75 11.87 4.06 11.78
N SER A 76 13.08 4.53 11.51
CA SER A 76 13.63 5.81 11.99
C SER A 76 12.86 7.03 11.47
N ASP A 77 12.12 6.88 10.38
CA ASP A 77 11.36 8.00 9.80
C ASP A 77 10.11 8.31 10.64
N LEU A 78 9.69 7.38 11.53
CA LEU A 78 8.58 7.56 12.46
C LEU A 78 9.00 7.68 13.93
N ILE A 79 10.15 7.10 14.30
CA ILE A 79 10.67 7.14 15.66
C ILE A 79 11.94 8.02 15.64
N GLY A 80 11.79 9.26 16.07
CA GLY A 80 12.92 10.18 16.24
C GLY A 80 13.96 9.66 17.22
#